data_AF-A0A8C0JWT1-F1
#
_entry.id   AF-A0A8C0JWT1-F1
#
_cell.length_a   1.000
_cell.length_b   1.000
_cell.length_c   1.000
_cell.angle_alpha   90.00
_cell.angle_beta   90.00
_cell.angle_gamma   90.00
#
_symmetry.space_group_name_H-M   'P 1'
#
loop_
_entity.id
_entity.type
_entity.pdbx_description
1 polymer ?
#
loop_
_entity_poly.entity_id
_entity_poly.type
_entity_poly.pdbx_seq_one_letter_code
_entity_poly.pdbx_strand_id
1 'polypeptide(L)'
;MTQAEKGDAENGKEKGGEKEKEQRGVKRPIVPALVPESLQEQIQSNFIVVIHPGSTTLRIGRATDTLPASIPHVIARRHKQQGQPLYKDNWLLREGLNKPESNEQRQNGLKMVDQAIWSKKMSNGTRRIPVSPEQARSYNKQMRPAILDHCSGNKWTNTSHHPEFLVGEEALYVNPLDCYNIHWPIRRGQLNIHPGPGGSLTAVLADIEVIWSHAIQKYLEIPLKDLKYYRCILLIPDIYNKQHVKELVNMILMKMGFSGIVVHQESVCATFGSGLSSTCIVDVGDQKTSVCCVEDGVSHRNTRLCLAYGGSDVSRCFYWLMQRAGFPYRECQLTNKMDCLLLQHLKETFCHLDQDISGLQDHEFQIRHPDSPALLYQFRLGDEKLQAPMALFYPATFGIVGQKMTTLQHRSQGDPEDPHDEHYLLATQSKQEQSAKATADRKSASKPIGFEGDLRGQSSDLPERLHAQEVDLGSSQGDCLMPGNESEEALTALMSRKTAISLFEGKALGLDKAILHSIDCCSSDDTKKKMYSSILVVGGGLMFHKAQEFLQHRILNKMPPSFRRIIENVDVITRPKDMDPRLIAWKGGAVLACLDTTQELWIYQREWQRFGVRMLRERAAFVW
;
A
#
# COMPACT_ATOMS: atom_id res chain seq x y z
N MET A 1 -22.58 -68.83 38.84
CA MET A 1 -23.17 -67.79 39.70
C MET A 1 -23.95 -66.87 38.78
N THR A 2 -25.13 -67.31 38.35
CA THR A 2 -26.48 -67.00 38.91
C THR A 2 -26.92 -65.59 38.54
N GLN A 3 -28.06 -65.34 37.90
CA GLN A 3 -29.23 -66.15 37.54
C GLN A 3 -30.17 -65.23 36.70
N ALA A 4 -30.99 -65.83 35.82
CA ALA A 4 -32.43 -65.54 35.58
C ALA A 4 -32.87 -64.11 35.15
N GLU A 5 -33.94 -63.84 34.43
CA GLU A 5 -35.03 -64.57 33.75
C GLU A 5 -35.84 -63.50 32.95
N LYS A 6 -36.59 -63.96 31.93
CA LYS A 6 -37.94 -63.52 31.45
C LYS A 6 -38.36 -62.03 31.65
N GLY A 7 -38.88 -61.34 30.65
CA GLY A 7 -40.13 -61.70 29.98
C GLY A 7 -40.75 -60.49 29.23
N ASP A 8 -41.58 -60.85 28.25
CA ASP A 8 -42.79 -60.22 27.73
C ASP A 8 -42.80 -58.82 27.09
N ALA A 9 -43.12 -58.89 25.78
CA ALA A 9 -44.04 -58.10 24.98
C ALA A 9 -44.86 -56.99 25.66
N GLU A 10 -45.00 -55.85 24.97
CA GLU A 10 -46.31 -55.39 24.51
C GLU A 10 -46.23 -54.29 23.44
N ASN A 11 -47.17 -54.40 22.49
CA ASN A 11 -47.42 -53.49 21.38
C ASN A 11 -48.17 -52.23 21.90
N GLY A 12 -47.78 -51.06 21.44
CA GLY A 12 -48.55 -49.82 21.64
C GLY A 12 -48.37 -48.87 20.46
N LYS A 13 -49.28 -48.94 19.48
CA LYS A 13 -49.49 -47.87 18.49
C LYS A 13 -50.21 -46.71 19.18
N GLU A 14 -49.73 -45.47 19.03
CA GLU A 14 -50.58 -44.38 18.58
C GLU A 14 -49.83 -43.11 18.11
N LYS A 15 -50.55 -42.37 17.28
CA LYS A 15 -50.16 -41.32 16.32
C LYS A 15 -49.61 -40.03 16.94
N GLY A 16 -48.75 -39.34 16.18
CA GLY A 16 -48.54 -37.91 16.30
C GLY A 16 -47.54 -37.42 15.25
N GLY A 17 -48.02 -36.83 14.16
CA GLY A 17 -47.16 -36.30 13.10
C GLY A 17 -46.67 -34.89 13.43
N GLU A 18 -45.41 -34.60 13.09
CA GLU A 18 -44.91 -33.22 12.94
C GLU A 18 -43.66 -33.18 12.05
N LYS A 19 -43.86 -32.65 10.83
CA LYS A 19 -42.95 -31.90 9.94
C LYS A 19 -41.43 -32.08 10.13
N GLU A 20 -40.82 -32.91 9.28
CA GLU A 20 -39.38 -32.81 8.99
C GLU A 20 -39.10 -31.52 8.19
N LYS A 21 -38.41 -30.57 8.82
CA LYS A 21 -37.70 -29.49 8.13
C LYS A 21 -36.36 -30.05 7.66
N GLU A 22 -36.11 -30.00 6.35
CA GLU A 22 -34.77 -30.12 5.76
C GLU A 22 -33.79 -29.15 6.46
N GLN A 23 -32.93 -29.68 7.33
CA GLN A 23 -31.71 -28.97 7.69
C GLN A 23 -30.70 -29.19 6.58
N ARG A 24 -30.58 -28.18 5.71
CA ARG A 24 -29.43 -28.00 4.81
C ARG A 24 -28.14 -28.20 5.61
N GLY A 25 -27.44 -29.28 5.29
CA GLY A 25 -26.17 -29.64 5.92
C GLY A 25 -25.17 -28.50 5.83
N VAL A 26 -24.76 -27.99 6.98
CA VAL A 26 -23.55 -27.19 7.11
C VAL A 26 -22.38 -28.11 6.76
N LYS A 27 -21.82 -27.96 5.56
CA LYS A 27 -20.57 -28.64 5.18
C LYS A 27 -19.51 -28.26 6.21
N ARG A 28 -19.06 -29.24 7.01
CA ARG A 28 -17.89 -29.08 7.88
C ARG A 28 -16.72 -28.59 7.01
N PRO A 29 -15.84 -27.71 7.52
CA PRO A 29 -14.64 -27.35 6.79
C PRO A 29 -13.88 -28.62 6.47
N ILE A 30 -13.64 -28.89 5.19
CA ILE A 30 -12.74 -29.96 4.76
C ILE A 30 -11.35 -29.48 5.19
N VAL A 31 -10.86 -29.99 6.32
CA VAL A 31 -9.46 -29.82 6.69
C VAL A 31 -8.66 -30.51 5.58
N PRO A 32 -7.81 -29.79 4.83
CA PRO A 32 -6.99 -30.42 3.80
C PRO A 32 -6.20 -31.56 4.43
N ALA A 33 -6.12 -32.71 3.75
CA ALA A 33 -5.28 -33.80 4.20
C ALA A 33 -3.85 -33.27 4.37
N LEU A 34 -3.28 -33.47 5.56
CA LEU A 34 -1.89 -33.10 5.84
C LEU A 34 -0.99 -33.87 4.87
N VAL A 35 -0.20 -33.14 4.08
CA VAL A 35 0.78 -33.73 3.15
C VAL A 35 1.94 -34.27 3.99
N PRO A 36 2.32 -35.55 3.85
CA PRO A 36 3.51 -36.09 4.50
C PRO A 36 4.76 -35.30 4.10
N GLU A 37 5.71 -35.09 5.02
CA GLU A 37 6.94 -34.33 4.75
C GLU A 37 7.72 -34.87 3.54
N SER A 38 7.67 -36.18 3.28
CA SER A 38 8.33 -36.79 2.12
C SER A 38 7.76 -36.38 0.76
N LEU A 39 6.53 -35.84 0.72
CA LEU A 39 5.83 -35.43 -0.50
C LEU A 39 5.67 -33.91 -0.62
N GLN A 40 6.08 -33.14 0.38
CA GLN A 40 5.89 -31.68 0.41
C GLN A 40 6.62 -30.96 -0.74
N GLU A 41 7.70 -31.53 -1.25
CA GLU A 41 8.44 -30.96 -2.38
C GLU A 41 7.81 -31.28 -3.74
N GLN A 42 6.83 -32.17 -3.80
CA GLN A 42 6.19 -32.62 -5.05
C GLN A 42 4.85 -31.91 -5.32
N ILE A 43 4.31 -31.18 -4.33
CA ILE A 43 3.04 -30.47 -4.49
C ILE A 43 3.19 -29.24 -5.39
N GLN A 44 2.09 -28.88 -6.06
CA GLN A 44 2.09 -27.82 -7.08
C GLN A 44 2.60 -26.47 -6.55
N SER A 45 2.30 -26.11 -5.31
CA SER A 45 2.70 -24.85 -4.69
C SER A 45 4.22 -24.75 -4.48
N ASN A 46 4.95 -25.88 -4.43
CA ASN A 46 6.41 -25.88 -4.35
C ASN A 46 7.06 -25.38 -5.65
N PHE A 47 6.33 -25.45 -6.77
CA PHE A 47 6.74 -24.98 -8.10
C PHE A 47 6.15 -23.59 -8.46
N ILE A 48 5.69 -22.85 -7.45
CA ILE A 48 5.18 -21.49 -7.61
C ILE A 48 6.01 -20.55 -6.74
N VAL A 49 6.72 -19.60 -7.35
CA VAL A 49 7.45 -18.55 -6.65
C VAL A 49 6.56 -17.33 -6.49
N VAL A 50 6.40 -16.85 -5.27
CA VAL A 50 5.65 -15.64 -4.94
C VAL A 50 6.64 -14.50 -4.74
N ILE A 51 6.50 -13.42 -5.52
CA ILE A 51 7.37 -12.25 -5.52
C ILE A 51 6.55 -11.04 -5.06
N HIS A 52 6.94 -10.44 -3.93
CA HIS A 52 6.39 -9.18 -3.42
C HIS A 52 7.49 -8.12 -3.33
N PRO A 53 7.64 -7.28 -4.37
CA PRO A 53 8.63 -6.22 -4.38
C PRO A 53 8.21 -5.07 -3.44
N GLY A 54 9.19 -4.51 -2.73
CA GLY A 54 9.02 -3.28 -1.95
C GLY A 54 10.10 -2.26 -2.29
N SER A 55 9.94 -1.02 -1.80
CA SER A 55 10.96 0.03 -2.04
C SER A 55 12.29 -0.27 -1.37
N THR A 56 12.27 -0.97 -0.23
CA THR A 56 13.46 -1.23 0.59
C THR A 56 13.69 -2.71 0.83
N THR A 57 12.64 -3.54 0.71
CA THR A 57 12.73 -4.99 0.94
C THR A 57 11.97 -5.73 -0.15
N LEU A 58 12.62 -6.70 -0.77
CA LEU A 58 12.01 -7.73 -1.60
C LEU A 58 11.63 -8.90 -0.70
N ARG A 59 10.39 -9.38 -0.82
CA ARG A 59 9.95 -10.64 -0.19
C ARG A 59 9.71 -11.67 -1.28
N ILE A 60 10.41 -12.79 -1.19
CA ILE A 60 10.38 -13.83 -2.22
C ILE A 60 10.47 -15.21 -1.57
N GLY A 61 9.73 -16.17 -2.11
CA GLY A 61 9.69 -17.53 -1.59
C GLY A 61 8.80 -18.42 -2.45
N ARG A 62 8.84 -19.72 -2.21
CA ARG A 62 7.87 -20.67 -2.75
C ARG A 62 6.53 -20.47 -2.04
N ALA A 63 5.43 -20.79 -2.71
CA ALA A 63 4.10 -20.69 -2.08
C ALA A 63 3.91 -21.68 -0.90
N THR A 64 4.77 -22.68 -0.79
CA THR A 64 4.86 -23.60 0.37
C THR A 64 5.61 -23.04 1.56
N ASP A 65 6.45 -22.02 1.36
CA ASP A 65 7.32 -21.52 2.41
C ASP A 65 6.48 -20.84 3.50
N THR A 66 6.78 -21.13 4.76
CA THR A 66 6.06 -20.53 5.88
C THR A 66 6.39 -19.04 6.03
N LEU A 67 7.63 -18.67 5.70
CA LEU A 67 8.17 -17.32 5.70
C LEU A 67 8.96 -17.08 4.40
N PRO A 68 8.80 -15.92 3.74
CA PRO A 68 9.63 -15.58 2.61
C PRO A 68 11.03 -15.18 3.04
N ALA A 69 12.01 -15.35 2.15
CA ALA A 69 13.25 -14.62 2.23
C ALA A 69 12.96 -13.12 2.10
N SER A 70 13.54 -12.32 3.00
CA SER A 70 13.44 -10.85 2.99
C SER A 70 14.81 -10.26 2.69
N ILE A 71 14.97 -9.70 1.50
CA ILE A 71 16.24 -9.19 0.98
C ILE A 71 16.16 -7.67 0.85
N PRO A 72 17.17 -6.90 1.29
CA PRO A 72 17.24 -5.48 0.93
C PRO A 72 17.16 -5.31 -0.59
N HIS A 73 16.22 -4.49 -1.07
CA HIS A 73 15.96 -4.36 -2.50
C HIS A 73 16.91 -3.34 -3.15
N VAL A 74 18.20 -3.66 -3.11
CA VAL A 74 19.31 -2.78 -3.50
C VAL A 74 20.41 -3.58 -4.19
N ILE A 75 21.10 -2.91 -5.12
CA ILE A 75 22.25 -3.44 -5.83
C ILE A 75 23.39 -2.42 -5.82
N ALA A 76 24.61 -2.89 -5.63
CA ALA A 76 25.81 -2.12 -5.86
C ALA A 76 26.39 -2.56 -7.21
N ARG A 77 26.65 -1.62 -8.13
CA ARG A 77 27.29 -1.90 -9.43
C ARG A 77 28.65 -1.25 -9.53
N ARG A 78 29.65 -2.03 -9.95
CA ARG A 78 31.02 -1.56 -10.08
C ARG A 78 31.16 -0.56 -11.22
N HIS A 79 32.06 0.39 -11.05
CA HIS A 79 32.52 1.27 -12.12
C HIS A 79 33.23 0.48 -13.22
N LYS A 80 33.06 0.94 -14.46
CA LYS A 80 33.73 0.37 -15.64
C LYS A 80 35.08 1.05 -15.89
N GLN A 81 35.23 2.29 -15.45
CA GLN A 81 36.43 3.10 -15.62
C GLN A 81 36.84 3.73 -14.29
N GLN A 82 38.14 3.99 -14.14
CA GLN A 82 38.67 4.72 -12.98
C GLN A 82 38.23 6.19 -13.02
N GLY A 83 38.00 6.78 -11.84
CA GLY A 83 37.64 8.19 -11.72
C GLY A 83 36.18 8.53 -12.04
N GLN A 84 35.30 7.53 -12.24
CA GLN A 84 33.86 7.80 -12.36
C GLN A 84 33.30 8.34 -11.04
N PRO A 85 32.40 9.34 -11.07
CA PRO A 85 31.78 9.85 -9.86
C PRO A 85 30.88 8.78 -9.22
N LEU A 86 30.94 8.67 -7.90
CA LEU A 86 30.10 7.74 -7.14
C LEU A 86 28.64 8.21 -7.17
N TYR A 87 27.76 7.36 -7.69
CA TYR A 87 26.33 7.53 -7.62
C TYR A 87 25.75 6.78 -6.43
N LYS A 88 24.91 7.44 -5.65
CA LYS A 88 24.19 6.84 -4.52
C LYS A 88 22.75 7.30 -4.58
N ASP A 89 21.85 6.37 -4.82
CA ASP A 89 20.43 6.64 -4.73
C ASP A 89 20.05 7.15 -3.33
N ASN A 90 19.06 8.04 -3.29
CA ASN A 90 18.56 8.58 -2.04
C ASN A 90 17.74 7.53 -1.26
N TRP A 91 17.94 7.48 0.06
CA TRP A 91 17.15 6.64 0.97
C TRP A 91 16.27 7.42 1.93
N LEU A 92 16.83 7.95 3.02
CA LEU A 92 16.07 8.75 3.99
C LEU A 92 15.90 10.21 3.53
N LEU A 93 16.81 10.68 2.69
CA LEU A 93 16.66 11.97 1.99
C LEU A 93 15.75 11.84 0.77
N ARG A 94 15.16 12.97 0.39
CA ARG A 94 14.31 13.10 -0.80
C ARG A 94 14.21 14.56 -1.21
N GLU A 95 13.72 14.78 -2.42
CA GLU A 95 13.43 16.11 -2.93
C GLU A 95 12.36 16.83 -2.10
N GLY A 96 12.44 18.16 -2.08
CA GLY A 96 11.47 19.02 -1.38
C GLY A 96 11.74 19.25 0.11
N LEU A 97 12.79 18.67 0.71
CA LEU A 97 13.08 18.81 2.15
C LEU A 97 13.71 20.15 2.57
N ASN A 98 14.34 20.85 1.63
CA ASN A 98 15.13 22.06 1.84
C ASN A 98 14.66 23.23 0.95
N LYS A 99 13.37 23.29 0.62
CA LYS A 99 12.79 24.48 -0.02
C LYS A 99 12.67 25.60 1.03
N PRO A 100 12.58 26.89 0.62
CA PRO A 100 12.46 28.01 1.55
C PRO A 100 11.38 27.82 2.62
N GLU A 101 10.25 27.23 2.22
CA GLU A 101 9.06 27.00 3.06
C GLU A 101 9.15 25.70 3.88
N SER A 102 10.11 24.81 3.59
CA SER A 102 10.19 23.48 4.21
C SER A 102 10.37 23.55 5.72
N ASN A 103 11.18 24.51 6.22
CA ASN A 103 11.41 24.64 7.65
C ASN A 103 10.17 25.16 8.37
N GLU A 104 9.50 26.16 7.82
CA GLU A 104 8.25 26.69 8.39
C GLU A 104 7.14 25.64 8.38
N GLN A 105 6.96 24.93 7.26
CA GLN A 105 5.98 23.85 7.14
C GLN A 105 6.23 22.76 8.20
N ARG A 106 7.49 22.37 8.41
CA ARG A 106 7.91 21.39 9.42
C ARG A 106 7.54 21.85 10.84
N GLN A 107 7.83 23.11 11.17
CA GLN A 107 7.49 23.67 12.49
C GLN A 107 5.98 23.75 12.71
N ASN A 108 5.23 24.20 11.71
CA ASN A 108 3.77 24.27 11.79
C ASN A 108 3.14 22.88 11.90
N GLY A 109 3.67 21.89 11.17
CA GLY A 109 3.28 20.49 11.30
C GLY A 109 3.51 19.96 12.73
N LEU A 110 4.69 20.21 13.29
CA LEU A 110 5.01 19.78 14.65
C LEU A 110 4.10 20.44 15.70
N LYS A 111 3.75 21.72 15.55
CA LYS A 111 2.77 22.37 16.44
C LYS A 111 1.41 21.66 16.43
N MET A 112 0.96 21.18 15.25
CA MET A 112 -0.27 20.40 15.15
C MET A 112 -0.15 19.03 15.83
N VAL A 113 1.04 18.40 15.77
CA VAL A 113 1.35 17.17 16.51
C VAL A 113 1.27 17.43 18.01
N ASP A 114 1.93 18.48 18.52
CA ASP A 114 1.94 18.84 19.94
C ASP A 114 0.53 19.16 20.44
N GLN A 115 -0.24 19.91 19.66
CA GLN A 115 -1.64 20.20 19.98
C GLN A 115 -2.46 18.91 20.07
N ALA A 116 -2.24 17.95 19.17
CA ALA A 116 -2.94 16.68 19.17
C ALA A 116 -2.55 15.81 20.39
N ILE A 117 -1.26 15.75 20.72
CA ILE A 117 -0.75 15.06 21.92
C ILE A 117 -1.38 15.66 23.17
N TRP A 118 -1.36 16.98 23.30
CA TRP A 118 -1.96 17.70 24.44
C TRP A 118 -3.47 17.48 24.54
N SER A 119 -4.17 17.47 23.40
CA SER A 119 -5.64 17.33 23.33
C SER A 119 -6.16 15.97 23.81
N LYS A 120 -5.35 14.91 23.73
CA LYS A 120 -5.71 13.57 24.19
C LYS A 120 -5.22 13.39 25.64
N LYS A 121 -6.15 13.14 26.56
CA LYS A 121 -5.82 12.83 27.97
C LYS A 121 -5.06 11.49 28.05
N MET A 122 -4.28 11.33 29.12
CA MET A 122 -3.73 10.04 29.53
C MET A 122 -4.84 9.17 30.14
N SER A 123 -4.58 7.88 30.35
CA SER A 123 -5.56 6.91 30.89
C SER A 123 -6.07 7.28 32.29
N ASN A 124 -5.27 8.02 33.07
CA ASN A 124 -5.67 8.56 34.38
C ASN A 124 -6.52 9.85 34.30
N GLY A 125 -6.93 10.28 33.10
CA GLY A 125 -7.76 11.47 32.87
C GLY A 125 -7.01 12.81 32.88
N THR A 126 -5.72 12.82 33.24
CA THR A 126 -4.89 14.03 33.30
C THR A 126 -4.31 14.40 31.92
N ARG A 127 -3.87 15.65 31.76
CA ARG A 127 -3.16 16.09 30.56
C ARG A 127 -1.72 15.57 30.63
N ARG A 128 -1.19 15.12 29.50
CA ARG A 128 0.23 14.75 29.39
C ARG A 128 1.08 16.01 29.60
N ILE A 129 2.02 15.96 30.54
CA ILE A 129 2.96 17.04 30.80
C ILE A 129 4.07 16.98 29.74
N PRO A 130 4.25 18.00 28.89
CA PRO A 130 5.30 18.00 27.88
C PRO A 130 6.67 18.15 28.53
N VAL A 131 7.68 17.54 27.92
CA VAL A 131 9.08 17.69 28.35
C VAL A 131 9.88 18.56 27.39
N SER A 132 10.75 19.40 27.95
CA SER A 132 11.55 20.33 27.14
C SER A 132 12.73 19.59 26.47
N PRO A 133 12.89 19.71 25.14
CA PRO A 133 14.07 19.18 24.45
C PRO A 133 15.39 19.78 24.98
N GLU A 134 15.34 21.00 25.53
CA GLU A 134 16.53 21.65 26.08
C GLU A 134 17.03 20.97 27.36
N GLN A 135 16.11 20.42 28.16
CA GLN A 135 16.45 19.68 29.37
C GLN A 135 17.15 18.37 29.02
N ALA A 136 16.67 17.65 28.00
CA ALA A 136 17.36 16.48 27.46
C ALA A 136 18.73 16.85 26.89
N ARG A 137 18.80 17.95 26.11
CA ARG A 137 20.03 18.42 25.45
C ARG A 137 21.16 18.75 26.42
N SER A 138 20.84 19.37 27.57
CA SER A 138 21.84 19.69 28.60
C SER A 138 22.53 18.44 29.15
N TYR A 139 21.79 17.33 29.32
CA TYR A 139 22.33 16.04 29.70
C TYR A 139 23.04 15.35 28.52
N ASN A 140 22.37 15.22 27.37
CA ASN A 140 22.85 14.44 26.22
C ASN A 140 24.18 14.94 25.65
N LYS A 141 24.43 16.26 25.67
CA LYS A 141 25.71 16.81 25.18
C LYS A 141 26.91 16.46 26.06
N GLN A 142 26.69 16.12 27.33
CA GLN A 142 27.73 15.70 28.26
C GLN A 142 28.10 14.22 28.06
N MET A 143 27.17 13.42 27.54
CA MET A 143 27.39 12.00 27.32
C MET A 143 28.50 11.74 26.31
N ARG A 144 29.30 10.70 26.58
CA ARG A 144 30.33 10.15 25.70
C ARG A 144 30.08 8.66 25.55
N PRO A 145 30.37 8.07 24.39
CA PRO A 145 30.18 6.64 24.22
C PRO A 145 31.17 5.85 25.06
N ALA A 146 30.71 4.75 25.62
CA ALA A 146 31.58 3.70 26.15
C ALA A 146 32.00 2.77 25.00
N ILE A 147 33.25 2.30 25.01
CA ILE A 147 33.72 1.27 24.09
C ILE A 147 33.38 -0.09 24.71
N LEU A 148 32.54 -0.87 24.04
CA LEU A 148 32.21 -2.24 24.44
C LEU A 148 33.27 -3.22 23.98
N ASP A 149 33.70 -3.07 22.72
CA ASP A 149 34.70 -3.92 22.06
C ASP A 149 35.61 -3.05 21.19
N HIS A 150 36.89 -3.40 21.10
CA HIS A 150 37.86 -2.69 20.24
C HIS A 150 37.52 -2.77 18.74
N CYS A 151 36.79 -3.82 18.32
CA CYS A 151 36.27 -3.99 16.97
C CYS A 151 34.76 -4.19 17.04
N SER A 152 34.00 -3.54 16.15
CA SER A 152 32.53 -3.67 16.12
C SER A 152 32.02 -5.10 15.87
N GLY A 153 32.84 -5.93 15.22
CA GLY A 153 32.49 -7.27 14.73
C GLY A 153 31.96 -7.26 13.30
N ASN A 154 31.51 -6.11 12.80
CA ASN A 154 31.03 -5.94 11.43
C ASN A 154 32.17 -5.54 10.50
N LYS A 155 32.10 -5.98 9.24
CA LYS A 155 33.12 -5.74 8.22
C LYS A 155 32.47 -5.25 6.94
N TRP A 156 33.21 -4.49 6.15
CA TRP A 156 32.81 -4.21 4.78
C TRP A 156 32.77 -5.48 3.94
N THR A 157 31.87 -5.52 2.97
CA THR A 157 31.83 -6.55 1.95
C THR A 157 33.17 -6.62 1.23
N ASN A 158 33.75 -7.82 1.13
CA ASN A 158 35.03 -7.98 0.46
C ASN A 158 34.89 -7.81 -1.07
N THR A 159 35.42 -6.72 -1.62
CA THR A 159 35.39 -6.38 -3.05
C THR A 159 36.70 -6.66 -3.78
N SER A 160 37.66 -7.35 -3.14
CA SER A 160 39.01 -7.61 -3.70
C SER A 160 39.02 -8.44 -4.98
N HIS A 161 37.99 -9.26 -5.19
CA HIS A 161 37.80 -10.04 -6.41
C HIS A 161 37.06 -9.27 -7.52
N HIS A 162 36.86 -7.96 -7.32
CA HIS A 162 36.28 -7.02 -8.27
C HIS A 162 34.90 -7.44 -8.82
N PRO A 163 33.94 -7.85 -7.97
CA PRO A 163 32.64 -8.32 -8.45
C PRO A 163 31.94 -7.22 -9.26
N GLU A 164 31.35 -7.57 -10.40
CA GLU A 164 30.63 -6.59 -11.24
C GLU A 164 29.46 -5.94 -10.50
N PHE A 165 28.82 -6.71 -9.62
CA PHE A 165 27.75 -6.26 -8.76
C PHE A 165 27.69 -7.03 -7.44
N LEU A 166 27.02 -6.43 -6.45
CA LEU A 166 26.66 -7.04 -5.16
C LEU A 166 25.18 -6.78 -4.91
N VAL A 167 24.49 -7.68 -4.21
CA VAL A 167 23.03 -7.62 -4.02
C VAL A 167 22.68 -7.64 -2.54
N GLY A 168 21.62 -6.92 -2.16
CA GLY A 168 21.01 -7.03 -0.84
C GLY A 168 21.93 -6.54 0.28
N GLU A 169 22.08 -7.35 1.32
CA GLU A 169 22.90 -7.01 2.48
C GLU A 169 24.36 -6.74 2.08
N GLU A 170 24.92 -7.54 1.17
CA GLU A 170 26.29 -7.32 0.66
C GLU A 170 26.44 -5.95 -0.01
N ALA A 171 25.42 -5.46 -0.71
CA ALA A 171 25.41 -4.13 -1.32
C ALA A 171 25.32 -3.00 -0.27
N LEU A 172 24.59 -3.21 0.83
CA LEU A 172 24.51 -2.25 1.93
C LEU A 172 25.86 -2.06 2.61
N TYR A 173 26.63 -3.14 2.75
CA TYR A 173 27.96 -3.16 3.40
C TYR A 173 29.12 -2.93 2.43
N VAL A 174 28.87 -2.41 1.23
CA VAL A 174 29.98 -1.89 0.39
C VAL A 174 30.56 -0.64 1.03
N ASN A 175 31.89 -0.63 1.20
CA ASN A 175 32.62 0.51 1.72
C ASN A 175 32.28 1.76 0.88
N PRO A 176 31.84 2.88 1.49
CA PRO A 176 31.46 4.09 0.77
C PRO A 176 32.54 4.70 -0.14
N LEU A 177 33.80 4.30 0.02
CA LEU A 177 34.97 4.71 -0.78
C LEU A 177 35.24 3.78 -1.97
N ASP A 178 34.66 2.58 -2.00
CA ASP A 178 34.85 1.65 -3.10
C ASP A 178 34.15 2.16 -4.37
N CYS A 179 34.66 1.72 -5.53
CA CYS A 179 34.19 2.10 -6.86
C CYS A 179 32.86 1.45 -7.28
N TYR A 180 31.83 1.59 -6.44
CA TYR A 180 30.48 1.07 -6.69
C TYR A 180 29.42 2.17 -6.58
N ASN A 181 28.53 2.18 -7.56
CA ASN A 181 27.29 2.93 -7.52
C ASN A 181 26.22 2.11 -6.80
N ILE A 182 25.43 2.75 -5.93
CA ILE A 182 24.34 2.09 -5.19
C ILE A 182 23.00 2.50 -5.80
N HIS A 183 22.22 1.51 -6.22
CA HIS A 183 20.91 1.72 -6.84
C HIS A 183 19.81 0.99 -6.09
N TRP A 184 18.69 1.68 -5.86
CA TRP A 184 17.45 1.15 -5.30
C TRP A 184 16.42 1.10 -6.43
N PRO A 185 16.16 -0.06 -7.07
CA PRO A 185 15.34 -0.10 -8.28
C PRO A 185 13.88 0.30 -8.08
N ILE A 186 13.40 0.35 -6.83
CA ILE A 186 12.08 0.82 -6.46
C ILE A 186 12.20 1.93 -5.42
N ARG A 187 11.53 3.06 -5.68
CA ARG A 187 11.39 4.17 -4.72
C ARG A 187 9.92 4.57 -4.62
N ARG A 188 9.43 4.76 -3.40
CA ARG A 188 8.03 5.16 -3.12
C ARG A 188 7.00 4.29 -3.85
N GLY A 189 7.25 2.98 -3.90
CA GLY A 189 6.37 1.98 -4.50
C GLY A 189 6.33 1.93 -6.03
N GLN A 190 7.21 2.65 -6.73
CA GLN A 190 7.29 2.64 -8.19
C GLN A 190 8.74 2.39 -8.64
N LEU A 191 8.93 2.01 -9.91
CA LEU A 191 10.26 1.90 -10.51
C LEU A 191 11.02 3.22 -10.36
N ASN A 192 12.27 3.15 -9.92
CA ASN A 192 13.10 4.31 -9.63
C ASN A 192 13.73 4.88 -10.92
N ILE A 193 12.92 5.56 -11.73
CA ILE A 193 13.37 6.22 -12.95
C ILE A 193 13.87 7.62 -12.61
N HIS A 194 15.11 7.94 -13.01
CA HIS A 194 15.74 9.24 -12.76
C HIS A 194 16.85 9.55 -13.78
N PRO A 195 17.31 10.81 -13.88
CA PRO A 195 18.49 11.14 -14.67
C PRO A 195 19.76 10.50 -14.10
N GLY A 196 20.69 10.11 -14.97
CA GLY A 196 22.00 9.58 -14.58
C GLY A 196 22.09 8.04 -14.59
N PRO A 197 23.19 7.47 -14.05
CA PRO A 197 23.45 6.04 -14.12
C PRO A 197 22.39 5.25 -13.34
N GLY A 198 21.95 4.13 -13.91
CA GLY A 198 20.94 3.25 -13.28
C GLY A 198 19.49 3.70 -13.45
N GLY A 199 19.23 4.97 -13.78
CA GLY A 199 17.89 5.55 -13.73
C GLY A 199 17.03 5.41 -14.99
N SER A 200 17.55 4.85 -16.10
CA SER A 200 16.73 4.52 -17.26
C SER A 200 15.88 3.27 -17.01
N LEU A 201 14.69 3.16 -17.61
CA LEU A 201 13.81 1.99 -17.47
C LEU A 201 14.53 0.65 -17.70
N THR A 202 15.36 0.55 -18.74
CA THR A 202 16.12 -0.67 -19.06
C THR A 202 17.15 -1.02 -17.99
N ALA A 203 17.85 -0.02 -17.44
CA ALA A 203 18.80 -0.23 -16.35
C ALA A 203 18.09 -0.66 -15.06
N VAL A 204 16.96 -0.03 -14.71
CA VAL A 204 16.15 -0.44 -13.56
C VAL A 204 15.67 -1.88 -13.70
N LEU A 205 15.16 -2.27 -14.88
CA LEU A 205 14.73 -3.66 -15.13
C LEU A 205 15.89 -4.66 -15.06
N ALA A 206 17.06 -4.31 -15.58
CA ALA A 206 18.25 -5.16 -15.48
C ALA A 206 18.71 -5.32 -14.02
N ASP A 207 18.58 -4.28 -13.20
CA ASP A 207 18.88 -4.35 -11.77
C ASP A 207 17.89 -5.24 -11.02
N ILE A 208 16.60 -5.12 -11.34
CA ILE A 208 15.55 -5.99 -10.82
C ILE A 208 15.81 -7.46 -11.18
N GLU A 209 16.10 -7.74 -12.46
CA GLU A 209 16.41 -9.09 -12.94
C GLU A 209 17.59 -9.70 -12.17
N VAL A 210 18.67 -8.94 -11.97
CA VAL A 210 19.85 -9.39 -11.22
C VAL A 210 19.52 -9.65 -9.75
N ILE A 211 18.81 -8.73 -9.08
CA ILE A 211 18.48 -8.91 -7.66
C ILE A 211 17.57 -10.12 -7.46
N TRP A 212 16.55 -10.28 -8.30
CA TRP A 212 15.58 -11.37 -8.15
C TRP A 212 16.20 -12.72 -8.51
N SER A 213 17.02 -12.78 -9.57
CA SER A 213 17.77 -13.98 -9.94
C SER A 213 18.73 -14.40 -8.83
N HIS A 214 19.48 -13.44 -8.27
CA HIS A 214 20.35 -13.69 -7.12
C HIS A 214 19.56 -14.24 -5.93
N ALA A 215 18.39 -13.65 -5.64
CA ALA A 215 17.57 -14.08 -4.51
C ALA A 215 17.05 -15.53 -4.69
N ILE A 216 16.59 -15.87 -5.89
CA ILE A 216 16.12 -17.21 -6.26
C ILE A 216 17.24 -18.24 -6.10
N GLN A 217 18.45 -17.94 -6.61
CA GLN A 217 19.58 -18.87 -6.54
C GLN A 217 20.12 -19.03 -5.13
N LYS A 218 20.28 -17.93 -4.39
CA LYS A 218 20.97 -17.93 -3.08
C LYS A 218 20.07 -18.37 -1.94
N TYR A 219 18.79 -17.97 -1.94
CA TYR A 219 17.90 -18.20 -0.80
C TYR A 219 16.85 -19.27 -1.05
N LEU A 220 16.44 -19.50 -2.31
CA LEU A 220 15.50 -20.58 -2.64
C LEU A 220 16.18 -21.82 -3.21
N GLU A 221 17.49 -21.71 -3.47
CA GLU A 221 18.34 -22.76 -4.01
C GLU A 221 17.81 -23.32 -5.35
N ILE A 222 17.19 -22.45 -6.17
CA ILE A 222 16.67 -22.81 -7.48
C ILE A 222 17.66 -22.34 -8.56
N PRO A 223 18.26 -23.25 -9.35
CA PRO A 223 19.06 -22.87 -10.50
C PRO A 223 18.22 -22.13 -11.54
N LEU A 224 18.72 -21.02 -12.10
CA LEU A 224 17.94 -20.20 -13.04
C LEU A 224 17.48 -20.98 -14.28
N LYS A 225 18.29 -21.94 -14.75
CA LYS A 225 17.95 -22.84 -15.87
C LYS A 225 16.70 -23.69 -15.63
N ASP A 226 16.30 -23.84 -14.37
CA ASP A 226 15.16 -24.67 -13.95
C ASP A 226 13.89 -23.83 -13.76
N LEU A 227 13.95 -22.49 -13.92
CA LEU A 227 12.77 -21.62 -13.84
C LEU A 227 11.67 -21.96 -14.85
N LYS A 228 12.00 -22.66 -15.94
CA LYS A 228 11.04 -23.25 -16.88
C LYS A 228 10.06 -24.25 -16.25
N TYR A 229 10.39 -24.81 -15.07
CA TYR A 229 9.49 -25.68 -14.30
C TYR A 229 8.65 -24.91 -13.28
N TYR A 230 8.96 -23.64 -13.06
CA TYR A 230 8.30 -22.80 -12.09
C TYR A 230 7.32 -21.84 -12.76
N ARG A 231 6.29 -21.48 -12.00
CA ARG A 231 5.41 -20.34 -12.28
C ARG A 231 5.63 -19.25 -11.25
N CYS A 232 5.17 -18.03 -11.54
CA CYS A 232 5.37 -16.86 -10.70
C CYS A 232 4.06 -16.19 -10.31
N ILE A 233 3.88 -15.83 -9.04
CA ILE A 233 2.86 -14.87 -8.62
C ILE A 233 3.56 -13.55 -8.30
N LEU A 234 3.24 -12.51 -9.05
CA LEU A 234 3.79 -11.17 -8.85
C LEU A 234 2.76 -10.27 -8.18
N LEU A 235 3.10 -9.77 -6.99
CA LEU A 235 2.33 -8.71 -6.33
C LEU A 235 2.71 -7.34 -6.90
N ILE A 236 1.72 -6.53 -7.21
CA ILE A 236 1.88 -5.16 -7.73
C ILE A 236 1.14 -4.13 -6.84
N PRO A 237 1.51 -2.84 -6.90
CA PRO A 237 0.78 -1.79 -6.18
C PRO A 237 -0.69 -1.69 -6.59
N ASP A 238 -1.56 -1.20 -5.70
CA ASP A 238 -2.98 -0.98 -6.01
C ASP A 238 -3.20 0.02 -7.14
N ILE A 239 -2.40 1.09 -7.13
CA ILE A 239 -2.27 2.06 -8.21
C ILE A 239 -0.95 1.74 -8.92
N TYR A 240 -1.05 0.89 -9.94
CA TYR A 240 0.08 0.42 -10.73
C TYR A 240 0.27 1.26 -11.99
N ASN A 241 1.53 1.34 -12.46
CA ASN A 241 1.85 1.82 -13.80
C ASN A 241 1.79 0.65 -14.77
N LYS A 242 0.88 0.72 -15.75
CA LYS A 242 0.66 -0.32 -16.77
C LYS A 242 1.94 -0.70 -17.53
N GLN A 243 2.69 0.30 -18.00
CA GLN A 243 3.93 0.08 -18.74
C GLN A 243 4.95 -0.65 -17.87
N HIS A 244 5.11 -0.26 -16.60
CA HIS A 244 6.05 -0.92 -15.69
C HIS A 244 5.66 -2.38 -15.44
N VAL A 245 4.37 -2.66 -15.22
CA VAL A 245 3.89 -4.03 -15.02
C VAL A 245 4.07 -4.87 -16.28
N LYS A 246 3.78 -4.32 -17.47
CA LYS A 246 4.09 -4.95 -18.76
C LYS A 246 5.55 -5.39 -18.84
N GLU A 247 6.48 -4.48 -18.54
CA GLU A 247 7.90 -4.78 -18.61
C GLU A 247 8.35 -5.83 -17.58
N LEU A 248 7.79 -5.82 -16.37
CA LEU A 248 8.07 -6.83 -15.35
C LEU A 248 7.55 -8.22 -15.75
N VAL A 249 6.34 -8.30 -16.33
CA VAL A 249 5.78 -9.54 -16.88
C VAL A 249 6.68 -10.06 -18.00
N ASN A 250 7.08 -9.17 -18.91
CA ASN A 250 7.99 -9.49 -20.01
C ASN A 250 9.34 -10.01 -19.49
N MET A 251 9.92 -9.36 -18.49
CA MET A 251 11.17 -9.79 -17.86
C MET A 251 11.04 -11.18 -17.22
N ILE A 252 9.99 -11.43 -16.43
CA ILE A 252 9.77 -12.73 -15.76
C ILE A 252 9.63 -13.87 -16.77
N LEU A 253 8.80 -13.68 -17.80
CA LEU A 253 8.50 -14.74 -18.77
C LEU A 253 9.62 -14.92 -19.80
N MET A 254 10.11 -13.81 -20.38
CA MET A 254 11.00 -13.87 -21.55
C MET A 254 12.49 -13.81 -21.21
N LYS A 255 12.88 -13.15 -20.11
CA LYS A 255 14.29 -13.04 -19.69
C LYS A 255 14.65 -14.08 -18.64
N MET A 256 13.91 -14.13 -17.54
CA MET A 256 14.16 -15.08 -16.45
C MET A 256 13.74 -16.52 -16.80
N GLY A 257 12.75 -16.68 -17.66
CA GLY A 257 12.35 -17.99 -18.18
C GLY A 257 11.32 -18.76 -17.33
N PHE A 258 10.53 -18.07 -16.50
CA PHE A 258 9.38 -18.68 -15.83
C PHE A 258 8.32 -19.14 -16.83
N SER A 259 7.71 -20.31 -16.61
CA SER A 259 6.74 -20.88 -17.56
C SER A 259 5.42 -20.11 -17.64
N GLY A 260 4.98 -19.51 -16.53
CA GLY A 260 3.76 -18.72 -16.46
C GLY A 260 3.75 -17.77 -15.27
N ILE A 261 2.87 -16.78 -15.32
CA ILE A 261 2.74 -15.72 -14.32
C ILE A 261 1.28 -15.40 -14.01
N VAL A 262 0.99 -15.10 -12.74
CA VAL A 262 -0.21 -14.41 -12.28
C VAL A 262 0.22 -13.08 -11.68
N VAL A 263 -0.50 -12.01 -11.98
CA VAL A 263 -0.27 -10.67 -11.44
C VAL A 263 -1.46 -10.30 -10.56
N HIS A 264 -1.22 -9.82 -9.33
CA HIS A 264 -2.29 -9.42 -8.44
C HIS A 264 -1.93 -8.20 -7.58
N GLN A 265 -2.93 -7.38 -7.27
CA GLN A 265 -2.77 -6.18 -6.42
C GLN A 265 -2.48 -6.56 -4.96
N GLU A 266 -1.53 -5.87 -4.34
CA GLU A 266 -1.04 -6.14 -2.98
C GLU A 266 -2.12 -6.00 -1.89
N SER A 267 -3.10 -5.09 -2.06
CA SER A 267 -4.22 -4.97 -1.11
C SER A 267 -5.14 -6.19 -1.10
N VAL A 268 -5.42 -6.75 -2.28
CA VAL A 268 -6.23 -7.97 -2.39
C VAL A 268 -5.43 -9.18 -1.89
N CYS A 269 -4.12 -9.22 -2.14
CA CYS A 269 -3.31 -10.23 -1.49
C CYS A 269 -3.33 -10.04 0.04
N ALA A 270 -3.34 -8.82 0.58
CA ALA A 270 -3.46 -8.62 2.03
C ALA A 270 -4.80 -9.14 2.60
N THR A 271 -5.91 -9.05 1.86
CA THR A 271 -7.19 -9.69 2.27
C THR A 271 -7.09 -11.21 2.28
N PHE A 272 -6.49 -11.82 1.25
CA PHE A 272 -6.25 -13.27 1.24
C PHE A 272 -5.35 -13.74 2.38
N GLY A 273 -4.28 -13.00 2.68
CA GLY A 273 -3.34 -13.34 3.74
C GLY A 273 -3.93 -13.22 5.15
N SER A 274 -4.82 -12.25 5.37
CA SER A 274 -5.50 -12.05 6.66
C SER A 274 -6.74 -12.93 6.82
N GLY A 275 -7.42 -13.26 5.71
CA GLY A 275 -8.70 -13.96 5.70
C GLY A 275 -9.92 -13.04 5.85
N LEU A 276 -9.76 -11.73 5.61
CA LEU A 276 -10.85 -10.75 5.67
C LEU A 276 -11.38 -10.48 4.26
N SER A 277 -12.61 -10.87 3.93
CA SER A 277 -13.14 -10.71 2.56
C SER A 277 -13.50 -9.26 2.21
N SER A 278 -14.00 -8.48 3.18
CA SER A 278 -14.39 -7.08 3.03
C SER A 278 -13.70 -6.24 4.10
N THR A 279 -12.78 -5.35 3.73
CA THR A 279 -12.02 -4.52 4.69
C THR A 279 -11.35 -3.32 4.00
N CYS A 280 -11.13 -2.25 4.76
CA CYS A 280 -10.27 -1.15 4.34
C CYS A 280 -8.81 -1.52 4.59
N ILE A 281 -8.00 -1.61 3.53
CA ILE A 281 -6.58 -1.93 3.60
C ILE A 281 -5.76 -0.65 3.73
N VAL A 282 -4.84 -0.66 4.70
CA VAL A 282 -3.86 0.41 4.93
C VAL A 282 -2.47 -0.22 4.95
N ASP A 283 -1.74 -0.15 3.84
CA ASP A 283 -0.35 -0.64 3.76
C ASP A 283 0.63 0.51 3.99
N VAL A 284 1.20 0.59 5.19
CA VAL A 284 2.25 1.56 5.53
C VAL A 284 3.61 0.92 5.28
N GLY A 285 4.24 1.26 4.16
CA GLY A 285 5.58 0.80 3.80
C GLY A 285 6.69 1.71 4.34
N ASP A 286 7.91 1.49 3.87
CA ASP A 286 9.05 2.37 4.19
C ASP A 286 8.92 3.76 3.54
N GLN A 287 8.39 3.83 2.31
CA GLN A 287 8.40 5.08 1.53
C GLN A 287 7.05 5.52 0.97
N LYS A 288 6.06 4.63 0.99
CA LYS A 288 4.71 4.88 0.52
C LYS A 288 3.71 4.33 1.51
N THR A 289 2.51 4.89 1.50
CA THR A 289 1.36 4.37 2.22
C THR A 289 0.19 4.19 1.25
N SER A 290 -0.31 2.98 1.09
CA SER A 290 -1.49 2.68 0.26
C SER A 290 -2.74 2.61 1.13
N VAL A 291 -3.85 3.16 0.65
CA VAL A 291 -5.17 3.02 1.27
C VAL A 291 -6.18 2.65 0.19
N CYS A 292 -6.95 1.58 0.38
CA CYS A 292 -8.10 1.29 -0.46
C CYS A 292 -9.11 0.40 0.25
N CYS A 293 -10.33 0.34 -0.26
CA CYS A 293 -11.36 -0.57 0.22
C CYS A 293 -11.42 -1.80 -0.70
N VAL A 294 -11.31 -2.98 -0.12
CA VAL A 294 -11.39 -4.27 -0.81
C VAL A 294 -12.66 -4.98 -0.38
N GLU A 295 -13.39 -5.51 -1.35
CA GLU A 295 -14.62 -6.27 -1.14
C GLU A 295 -14.61 -7.48 -2.07
N ASP A 296 -14.66 -8.67 -1.48
CA ASP A 296 -14.76 -9.96 -2.18
C ASP A 296 -13.72 -10.15 -3.29
N GLY A 297 -12.46 -9.79 -2.98
CA GLY A 297 -11.33 -9.91 -3.90
C GLY A 297 -11.17 -8.73 -4.86
N VAL A 298 -11.99 -7.68 -4.76
CA VAL A 298 -11.93 -6.51 -5.65
C VAL A 298 -11.53 -5.27 -4.88
N SER A 299 -10.41 -4.65 -5.28
CA SER A 299 -10.03 -3.31 -4.81
C SER A 299 -10.83 -2.24 -5.56
N HIS A 300 -11.70 -1.49 -4.87
CA HIS A 300 -12.57 -0.49 -5.47
C HIS A 300 -11.77 0.72 -5.97
N ARG A 301 -11.73 0.95 -7.30
CA ARG A 301 -10.88 1.98 -7.93
C ARG A 301 -11.03 3.38 -7.31
N ASN A 302 -12.26 3.81 -7.03
CA ASN A 302 -12.55 5.15 -6.50
C ASN A 302 -12.03 5.37 -5.07
N THR A 303 -11.72 4.29 -4.35
CA THR A 303 -11.25 4.33 -2.97
C THR A 303 -9.72 4.36 -2.86
N ARG A 304 -9.00 4.16 -3.97
CA ARG A 304 -7.54 4.00 -3.95
C ARG A 304 -6.84 5.35 -3.75
N LEU A 305 -6.05 5.44 -2.69
CA LEU A 305 -5.08 6.50 -2.44
C LEU A 305 -3.68 5.90 -2.26
N CYS A 306 -2.67 6.58 -2.80
CA CYS A 306 -1.27 6.32 -2.48
C CYS A 306 -0.64 7.62 -1.98
N LEU A 307 -0.14 7.58 -0.74
CA LEU A 307 0.53 8.69 -0.06
C LEU A 307 2.03 8.50 -0.18
N ALA A 308 2.74 9.53 -0.63
CA ALA A 308 4.17 9.47 -0.87
C ALA A 308 5.01 9.66 0.40
N TYR A 309 4.63 9.01 1.51
CA TYR A 309 5.42 8.97 2.74
C TYR A 309 5.24 7.63 3.48
N GLY A 310 6.21 7.28 4.34
CA GLY A 310 6.20 6.05 5.12
C GLY A 310 7.20 6.04 6.28
N GLY A 311 7.66 4.84 6.66
CA GLY A 311 8.61 4.62 7.75
C GLY A 311 9.91 5.44 7.67
N SER A 312 10.51 5.59 6.48
CA SER A 312 11.72 6.38 6.24
C SER A 312 11.55 7.86 6.58
N ASP A 313 10.40 8.44 6.28
CA ASP A 313 10.08 9.83 6.64
C ASP A 313 9.94 9.99 8.16
N VAL A 314 9.43 8.97 8.84
CA VAL A 314 9.39 8.91 10.31
C VAL A 314 10.80 8.78 10.88
N SER A 315 11.67 7.91 10.34
CA SER A 315 13.07 7.79 10.76
C SER A 315 13.83 9.11 10.62
N ARG A 316 13.67 9.82 9.50
CA ARG A 316 14.27 11.14 9.29
C ARG A 316 13.68 12.19 10.24
N CYS A 317 12.36 12.19 10.46
CA CYS A 317 11.71 13.09 11.41
C CYS A 317 12.25 12.86 12.83
N PHE A 318 12.36 11.60 13.24
CA PHE A 318 12.88 11.21 14.53
C PHE A 318 14.33 11.66 14.70
N TYR A 319 15.19 11.45 13.68
CA TYR A 319 16.55 11.98 13.69
C TYR A 319 16.60 13.49 13.93
N TRP A 320 15.81 14.27 13.18
CA TRP A 320 15.73 15.72 13.35
C TRP A 320 15.30 16.14 14.77
N LEU A 321 14.34 15.43 15.37
CA LEU A 321 13.91 15.67 16.74
C LEU A 321 15.00 15.30 17.75
N MET A 322 15.66 14.15 17.59
CA MET A 322 16.79 13.74 18.44
C MET A 322 17.94 14.75 18.39
N GLN A 323 18.24 15.33 17.22
CA GLN A 323 19.27 16.38 17.10
C GLN A 323 18.91 17.61 17.96
N ARG A 324 17.64 18.01 18.00
CA ARG A 324 17.16 19.13 18.85
C ARG A 324 17.31 18.81 20.35
N ALA A 325 17.11 17.54 20.71
CA ALA A 325 17.36 16.99 22.04
C ALA A 325 18.85 16.68 22.31
N GLY A 326 19.77 17.01 21.40
CA GLY A 326 21.21 16.85 21.58
C GLY A 326 21.75 15.44 21.34
N PHE A 327 21.24 14.72 20.33
CA PHE A 327 21.69 13.38 19.93
C PHE A 327 23.24 13.23 19.99
N PRO A 328 23.77 12.23 20.73
CA PRO A 328 25.18 12.22 21.08
C PRO A 328 26.12 11.74 19.97
N TYR A 329 25.61 11.05 18.94
CA TYR A 329 26.36 10.69 17.73
C TYR A 329 26.23 11.82 16.69
N ARG A 330 27.21 12.72 16.65
CA ARG A 330 27.08 14.06 16.02
C ARG A 330 27.45 14.06 14.54
N GLU A 331 28.23 13.09 14.13
CA GLU A 331 28.75 12.88 12.78
C GLU A 331 27.79 12.08 11.88
N CYS A 332 26.61 11.71 12.41
CA CYS A 332 25.55 11.00 11.71
C CYS A 332 25.05 11.75 10.45
N GLN A 333 25.02 11.06 9.32
CA GLN A 333 24.66 11.61 8.02
C GLN A 333 23.55 10.81 7.34
N LEU A 334 22.50 11.49 6.89
CA LEU A 334 21.38 10.87 6.16
C LEU A 334 21.75 10.37 4.75
N THR A 335 22.96 10.65 4.27
CA THR A 335 23.54 10.12 3.03
C THR A 335 24.36 8.85 3.25
N ASN A 336 24.70 8.52 4.50
CA ASN A 336 25.47 7.34 4.86
C ASN A 336 24.55 6.14 5.14
N LYS A 337 24.83 5.00 4.52
CA LYS A 337 23.98 3.80 4.61
C LYS A 337 23.96 3.18 6.01
N MET A 338 25.10 3.15 6.70
CA MET A 338 25.21 2.61 8.05
C MET A 338 24.44 3.48 9.04
N ASP A 339 24.58 4.80 8.92
CA ASP A 339 23.80 5.75 9.70
C ASP A 339 22.30 5.63 9.41
N CYS A 340 21.90 5.43 8.15
CA CYS A 340 20.49 5.21 7.82
C CYS A 340 19.94 3.94 8.47
N LEU A 341 20.70 2.84 8.48
CA LEU A 341 20.33 1.61 9.18
C LEU A 341 20.18 1.85 10.69
N LEU A 342 21.12 2.59 11.30
CA LEU A 342 21.02 3.01 12.70
C LEU A 342 19.74 3.81 12.96
N LEU A 343 19.43 4.81 12.13
CA LEU A 343 18.24 5.65 12.32
C LEU A 343 16.92 4.88 12.15
N GLN A 344 16.89 3.85 11.31
CA GLN A 344 15.75 2.94 11.24
C GLN A 344 15.61 2.12 12.52
N HIS A 345 16.71 1.54 13.00
CA HIS A 345 16.76 0.77 14.23
C HIS A 345 16.34 1.60 15.46
N LEU A 346 16.85 2.83 15.60
CA LEU A 346 16.48 3.73 16.70
C LEU A 346 14.98 4.06 16.68
N LYS A 347 14.41 4.33 15.50
CA LYS A 347 12.96 4.53 15.33
C LYS A 347 12.19 3.29 15.77
N GLU A 348 12.55 2.11 15.26
CA GLU A 348 11.88 0.85 15.60
C GLU A 348 11.98 0.48 17.08
N THR A 349 13.05 0.89 17.75
CA THR A 349 13.29 0.57 19.16
C THR A 349 12.56 1.54 20.10
N PHE A 350 12.58 2.85 19.80
CA PHE A 350 12.13 3.86 20.77
C PHE A 350 10.80 4.51 20.45
N CYS A 351 10.39 4.56 19.19
CA CYS A 351 9.15 5.25 18.83
C CYS A 351 7.89 4.46 19.25
N HIS A 352 6.87 5.18 19.72
CA HIS A 352 5.59 4.61 20.12
C HIS A 352 4.42 5.53 19.80
N LEU A 353 3.20 5.01 19.85
CA LEU A 353 1.93 5.76 19.77
C LEU A 353 1.13 5.68 21.08
N ASP A 354 1.83 5.36 22.18
CA ASP A 354 1.26 5.33 23.54
C ASP A 354 1.28 6.71 24.22
N GLN A 355 0.12 7.17 24.71
CA GLN A 355 0.01 8.43 25.44
C GLN A 355 0.52 8.35 26.87
N ASP A 356 0.50 7.17 27.48
CA ASP A 356 0.82 6.97 28.89
C ASP A 356 2.35 6.88 29.12
N ILE A 357 3.10 6.53 28.07
CA ILE A 357 4.57 6.60 28.08
C ILE A 357 5.00 8.07 27.96
N SER A 358 5.21 8.72 29.10
CA SER A 358 5.55 10.14 29.22
C SER A 358 6.85 10.40 30.00
N GLY A 359 7.23 11.67 30.10
CA GLY A 359 8.44 12.10 30.80
C GLY A 359 9.74 11.90 30.03
N LEU A 360 10.84 12.40 30.60
CA LEU A 360 12.19 12.10 30.14
C LEU A 360 12.59 10.72 30.63
N GLN A 361 13.10 9.90 29.72
CA GLN A 361 13.57 8.54 30.00
C GLN A 361 15.00 8.38 29.51
N ASP A 362 15.80 7.67 30.30
CA ASP A 362 17.15 7.25 29.92
C ASP A 362 17.06 6.05 28.97
N HIS A 363 17.81 6.09 27.88
CA HIS A 363 17.91 5.06 26.85
C HIS A 363 19.36 4.84 26.46
N GLU A 364 19.63 3.68 25.89
CA GLU A 364 20.94 3.35 25.34
C GLU A 364 20.84 2.73 23.95
N PHE A 365 21.86 2.93 23.13
CA PHE A 365 21.96 2.28 21.83
C PHE A 365 23.41 1.97 21.47
N GLN A 366 23.58 0.95 20.62
CA GLN A 366 24.89 0.54 20.14
C GLN A 366 25.15 1.01 18.71
N ILE A 367 26.40 1.35 18.42
CA ILE A 367 26.91 1.52 17.06
C ILE A 367 27.98 0.45 16.84
N ARG A 368 27.76 -0.41 15.84
CA ARG A 368 28.70 -1.43 15.40
C ARG A 368 28.99 -1.27 13.91
N HIS A 369 29.52 -0.11 13.51
CA HIS A 369 29.87 0.12 12.11
C HIS A 369 31.17 -0.62 11.74
N PRO A 370 31.36 -1.01 10.47
CA PRO A 370 32.67 -1.49 10.02
C PRO A 370 33.76 -0.44 10.23
N ASP A 371 34.99 -0.89 10.46
CA ASP A 371 36.15 -0.04 10.77
C ASP A 371 35.99 0.90 11.98
N SER A 372 35.06 0.58 12.89
CA SER A 372 34.88 1.28 14.16
C SER A 372 34.92 0.31 15.35
N PRO A 373 35.21 0.78 16.58
CA PRO A 373 34.91 0.03 17.78
C PRO A 373 33.40 -0.19 17.93
N ALA A 374 33.01 -1.14 18.79
CA ALA A 374 31.63 -1.23 19.25
C ALA A 374 31.39 -0.14 20.31
N LEU A 375 30.50 0.79 20.02
CA LEU A 375 30.20 1.93 20.90
C LEU A 375 28.84 1.75 21.54
N LEU A 376 28.72 2.07 22.83
CA LEU A 376 27.47 2.19 23.57
C LEU A 376 27.25 3.66 23.94
N TYR A 377 26.13 4.22 23.49
CA TYR A 377 25.72 5.57 23.82
C TYR A 377 24.57 5.53 24.81
N GLN A 378 24.61 6.43 25.78
CA GLN A 378 23.52 6.73 26.71
C GLN A 378 22.95 8.10 26.36
N PHE A 379 21.62 8.23 26.38
CA PHE A 379 20.94 9.51 26.13
C PHE A 379 19.51 9.51 26.66
N ARG A 380 18.97 10.71 26.88
CA ARG A 380 17.60 10.96 27.28
C ARG A 380 16.72 11.31 26.09
N LEU A 381 15.55 10.69 26.06
CA LEU A 381 14.48 11.01 25.14
C LEU A 381 13.18 11.32 25.89
N GLY A 382 12.42 12.24 25.33
CA GLY A 382 11.11 12.66 25.80
C GLY A 382 10.02 12.41 24.78
N ASP A 383 9.30 13.47 24.43
CA ASP A 383 8.16 13.43 23.52
C ASP A 383 8.54 13.13 22.06
N GLU A 384 9.82 13.21 21.70
CA GLU A 384 10.29 12.93 20.33
C GLU A 384 9.88 11.54 19.85
N LYS A 385 9.87 10.57 20.79
CA LYS A 385 9.47 9.17 20.57
C LYS A 385 8.01 9.01 20.11
N LEU A 386 7.15 9.94 20.51
CA LEU A 386 5.73 9.98 20.15
C LEU A 386 5.47 10.95 18.99
N GLN A 387 6.14 12.10 18.98
CA GLN A 387 6.00 13.14 17.97
C GLN A 387 6.36 12.62 16.57
N ALA A 388 7.44 11.86 16.43
CA ALA A 388 7.89 11.36 15.14
C ALA A 388 6.85 10.43 14.45
N PRO A 389 6.34 9.36 15.10
CA PRO A 389 5.26 8.54 14.52
C PRO A 389 3.98 9.33 14.23
N MET A 390 3.66 10.31 15.08
CA MET A 390 2.46 11.15 14.89
C MET A 390 2.53 12.02 13.62
N ALA A 391 3.71 12.22 13.04
CA ALA A 391 3.86 12.88 11.75
C ALA A 391 3.13 12.14 10.60
N LEU A 392 2.87 10.83 10.72
CA LEU A 392 2.03 10.10 9.75
C LEU A 392 0.58 10.64 9.68
N PHE A 393 0.11 11.28 10.75
CA PHE A 393 -1.21 11.92 10.84
C PHE A 393 -1.17 13.43 10.56
N TYR A 394 0.03 14.01 10.57
CA TYR A 394 0.31 15.42 10.30
C TYR A 394 1.54 15.54 9.38
N PRO A 395 1.45 15.07 8.13
CA PRO A 395 2.62 14.89 7.26
C PRO A 395 3.29 16.19 6.80
N ALA A 396 2.68 17.35 7.05
CA ALA A 396 3.35 18.65 6.95
C ALA A 396 4.62 18.71 7.85
N THR A 397 4.65 17.95 8.94
CA THR A 397 5.84 17.81 9.81
C THR A 397 7.05 17.25 9.06
N PHE A 398 6.85 16.55 7.95
CA PHE A 398 7.97 16.08 7.15
C PHE A 398 8.70 17.22 6.42
N GLY A 399 8.05 18.38 6.22
CA GLY A 399 8.63 19.56 5.58
C GLY A 399 8.96 19.35 4.12
N ILE A 400 8.10 18.63 3.38
CA ILE A 400 8.28 18.27 1.98
C ILE A 400 7.41 19.21 1.13
N VAL A 401 8.07 19.99 0.27
CA VAL A 401 7.44 21.07 -0.51
C VAL A 401 7.68 20.88 -2.00
N GLY A 402 6.68 21.19 -2.81
CA GLY A 402 6.77 21.16 -4.28
C GLY A 402 6.86 19.75 -4.87
N GLN A 403 6.19 18.79 -4.23
CA GLN A 403 6.19 17.38 -4.63
C GLN A 403 4.74 16.88 -4.71
N LYS A 404 4.48 15.87 -5.53
CA LYS A 404 3.22 15.14 -5.51
C LYS A 404 3.19 14.21 -4.29
N MET A 405 2.34 14.53 -3.33
CA MET A 405 2.26 13.85 -2.04
C MET A 405 1.12 12.85 -1.94
N THR A 406 0.08 13.05 -2.73
CA THR A 406 -1.10 12.18 -2.78
C THR A 406 -1.38 11.79 -4.24
N THR A 407 -1.65 10.52 -4.49
CA THR A 407 -2.01 9.98 -5.81
C THR A 407 -3.33 9.25 -5.71
N LEU A 408 -4.25 9.57 -6.61
CA LEU A 408 -5.51 8.85 -6.82
C LEU A 408 -5.39 8.00 -8.09
N GLN A 409 -6.22 6.97 -8.21
CA GLN A 409 -6.33 6.22 -9.46
C GLN A 409 -6.99 7.12 -10.53
N HIS A 410 -6.24 7.55 -11.54
CA HIS A 410 -6.81 8.26 -12.69
C HIS A 410 -7.49 7.29 -13.67
N ARG A 411 -8.35 7.83 -14.54
CA ARG A 411 -8.81 7.11 -15.74
C ARG A 411 -7.60 6.76 -16.61
N SER A 412 -7.63 5.58 -17.25
CA SER A 412 -6.56 5.09 -18.13
C SER A 412 -6.12 6.20 -19.09
N GLN A 413 -4.82 6.39 -19.30
CA GLN A 413 -4.32 7.31 -20.33
C GLN A 413 -4.21 6.64 -21.71
N GLY A 414 -4.63 5.38 -21.79
CA GLY A 414 -4.41 4.50 -22.94
C GLY A 414 -2.98 3.96 -22.99
N ASP A 415 -2.81 2.79 -23.60
CA ASP A 415 -1.50 2.25 -23.98
C ASP A 415 -1.31 2.43 -25.49
N PRO A 416 -0.38 3.30 -25.94
CA PRO A 416 -0.19 3.55 -27.37
C PRO A 416 0.37 2.33 -28.13
N GLU A 417 0.95 1.35 -27.43
CA GLU A 417 1.45 0.11 -28.03
C GLU A 417 0.39 -1.01 -28.06
N ASP A 418 -0.81 -0.71 -27.57
CA ASP A 418 -1.92 -1.64 -27.56
C ASP A 418 -2.99 -1.25 -28.59
N PRO A 419 -3.06 -1.95 -29.74
CA PRO A 419 -4.00 -1.62 -30.81
C PRO A 419 -5.47 -1.86 -30.44
N HIS A 420 -5.73 -2.50 -29.29
CA HIS A 420 -7.08 -2.73 -28.77
C HIS A 420 -7.37 -1.91 -27.51
N ASP A 421 -6.48 -0.98 -27.13
CA ASP A 421 -6.77 -0.03 -26.07
C ASP A 421 -7.91 0.90 -26.51
N GLU A 422 -8.79 1.24 -25.57
CA GLU A 422 -9.95 2.10 -25.84
C GLU A 422 -9.54 3.44 -26.45
N HIS A 423 -8.47 4.06 -25.96
CA HIS A 423 -7.99 5.34 -26.48
C HIS A 423 -7.34 5.19 -27.85
N TYR A 424 -6.61 4.10 -28.08
CA TYR A 424 -6.06 3.79 -29.40
C TYR A 424 -7.17 3.60 -30.43
N LEU A 425 -8.21 2.81 -30.10
CA LEU A 425 -9.36 2.59 -30.97
C LEU A 425 -10.13 3.89 -31.24
N LEU A 426 -10.33 4.73 -30.23
CA LEU A 426 -10.96 6.04 -30.41
C LEU A 426 -10.12 6.98 -31.29
N ALA A 427 -8.81 7.01 -31.10
CA ALA A 427 -7.89 7.87 -31.87
C ALA A 427 -7.73 7.43 -33.33
N THR A 428 -7.85 6.14 -33.60
CA THR A 428 -7.68 5.54 -34.94
C THR A 428 -8.98 5.35 -35.73
N GLN A 429 -10.15 5.60 -35.12
CA GLN A 429 -11.44 5.60 -35.83
C GLN A 429 -11.50 6.70 -36.90
N SER A 430 -12.12 6.39 -38.04
CA SER A 430 -12.31 7.37 -39.11
C SER A 430 -13.21 8.52 -38.64
N LYS A 431 -12.99 9.75 -39.15
CA LYS A 431 -13.82 10.93 -38.83
C LYS A 431 -15.32 10.69 -39.12
N GLN A 432 -15.62 9.82 -40.09
CA GLN A 432 -16.99 9.48 -40.48
C GLN A 432 -17.67 8.58 -39.43
N GLU A 433 -16.95 7.61 -38.85
CA GLU A 433 -17.45 6.75 -37.77
C GLU A 433 -17.62 7.48 -36.43
N GLN A 434 -16.69 8.40 -36.10
CA GLN A 434 -16.82 9.24 -34.91
C GLN A 434 -18.08 10.12 -34.98
N SER A 435 -18.41 10.65 -36.17
CA SER A 435 -19.63 11.43 -36.37
C SER A 435 -20.91 10.59 -36.30
N ALA A 436 -20.90 9.36 -36.82
CA ALA A 436 -22.03 8.44 -36.75
C ALA A 436 -22.33 7.99 -35.31
N LYS A 437 -21.28 7.72 -34.51
CA LYS A 437 -21.40 7.32 -33.10
C LYS A 437 -21.93 8.45 -32.21
N ALA A 438 -21.44 9.68 -32.40
CA ALA A 438 -21.95 10.87 -31.70
C ALA A 438 -23.43 11.16 -32.05
N THR A 439 -23.85 10.84 -33.29
CA THR A 439 -25.25 10.99 -33.73
C THR A 439 -26.15 9.89 -33.16
N ALA A 440 -25.62 8.68 -32.93
CA ALA A 440 -26.32 7.58 -32.29
C ALA A 440 -26.50 7.80 -30.78
N ASP A 441 -25.47 8.28 -30.09
CA ASP A 441 -25.53 8.57 -28.64
C ASP A 441 -26.51 9.72 -28.31
N ARG A 442 -26.64 10.70 -29.22
CA ARG A 442 -27.68 11.75 -29.11
C ARG A 442 -29.11 11.21 -29.29
N LYS A 443 -29.29 10.13 -30.05
CA LYS A 443 -30.61 9.47 -30.24
C LYS A 443 -30.98 8.52 -29.10
N SER A 444 -30.00 7.96 -28.38
CA SER A 444 -30.26 7.12 -27.20
C SER A 444 -30.51 7.91 -25.92
N ALA A 445 -30.07 9.17 -25.85
CA ALA A 445 -30.35 10.05 -24.71
C ALA A 445 -31.75 10.69 -24.74
N SER A 446 -32.51 10.53 -25.84
CA SER A 446 -33.86 11.05 -26.00
C SER A 446 -34.90 9.94 -26.13
N LYS A 447 -35.24 9.27 -25.02
CA LYS A 447 -36.52 8.57 -24.89
C LYS A 447 -37.12 8.85 -23.51
N PRO A 448 -38.30 9.48 -23.42
CA PRO A 448 -39.06 9.51 -22.18
C PRO A 448 -39.67 8.13 -21.89
N ILE A 449 -39.75 7.79 -20.61
CA ILE A 449 -40.46 6.62 -20.08
C ILE A 449 -41.96 6.85 -20.32
N GLY A 450 -42.58 6.02 -21.16
CA GLY A 450 -44.02 5.96 -21.37
C GLY A 450 -44.57 4.67 -20.77
N PHE A 451 -45.45 4.82 -19.78
CA PHE A 451 -46.23 3.76 -19.14
C PHE A 451 -47.33 3.26 -20.09
N GLU A 452 -47.51 1.93 -20.20
CA GLU A 452 -48.69 1.32 -20.83
C GLU A 452 -49.90 1.33 -19.88
N GLY A 453 -51.08 1.59 -20.44
CA GLY A 453 -52.37 1.45 -19.76
C GLY A 453 -53.54 1.67 -20.72
N ASP A 454 -54.25 0.59 -21.04
CA ASP A 454 -55.31 0.47 -22.03
C ASP A 454 -56.64 1.19 -21.69
N LEU A 455 -57.24 1.78 -22.73
CA LEU A 455 -58.66 1.93 -23.11
C LEU A 455 -59.79 1.98 -22.04
N ARG A 456 -60.52 3.12 -21.98
CA ARG A 456 -61.95 3.31 -22.40
C ARG A 456 -62.65 4.49 -21.70
N GLY A 457 -63.25 5.39 -22.50
CA GLY A 457 -64.66 5.79 -22.35
C GLY A 457 -65.06 7.02 -21.50
N GLN A 458 -65.62 8.02 -22.19
CA GLN A 458 -66.75 8.89 -21.83
C GLN A 458 -66.55 10.14 -20.93
N SER A 459 -66.62 11.30 -21.62
CA SER A 459 -67.47 12.50 -21.42
C SER A 459 -67.86 13.05 -20.04
N SER A 460 -67.75 14.39 -19.96
CA SER A 460 -68.58 15.41 -19.26
C SER A 460 -68.57 15.45 -17.73
N ASP A 461 -67.96 16.48 -17.13
CA ASP A 461 -68.62 17.72 -16.66
C ASP A 461 -67.72 18.57 -15.72
N LEU A 462 -67.92 19.89 -15.77
CA LEU A 462 -67.39 20.98 -14.91
C LEU A 462 -68.25 21.12 -13.61
N PRO A 463 -68.04 22.11 -12.72
CA PRO A 463 -66.82 22.60 -12.02
C PRO A 463 -67.06 22.87 -10.50
N GLU A 464 -66.00 23.16 -9.71
CA GLU A 464 -66.04 24.12 -8.56
C GLU A 464 -64.60 24.38 -8.02
N ARG A 465 -63.97 25.54 -8.26
CA ARG A 465 -63.99 26.81 -7.47
C ARG A 465 -63.27 26.73 -6.09
N LEU A 466 -62.09 27.35 -5.95
CA LEU A 466 -61.90 28.71 -5.39
C LEU A 466 -60.43 29.11 -5.13
N HIS A 467 -60.13 30.34 -5.62
CA HIS A 467 -59.16 31.36 -5.17
C HIS A 467 -57.64 31.13 -5.27
N ALA A 468 -56.80 32.11 -5.62
CA ALA A 468 -56.89 33.40 -6.33
C ALA A 468 -55.47 34.03 -6.26
N GLN A 469 -55.17 34.92 -7.21
CA GLN A 469 -54.11 35.95 -7.24
C GLN A 469 -52.69 35.49 -7.64
N GLU A 470 -52.32 35.54 -8.93
CA GLU A 470 -51.93 36.73 -9.75
C GLU A 470 -50.80 37.57 -9.14
N VAL A 471 -49.61 37.56 -9.79
CA VAL A 471 -49.08 38.78 -10.43
C VAL A 471 -48.42 38.38 -11.75
N ASP A 472 -48.81 39.16 -12.76
CA ASP A 472 -48.60 39.11 -14.19
C ASP A 472 -47.26 39.76 -14.61
N LEU A 473 -46.74 39.33 -15.77
CA LEU A 473 -46.30 40.16 -16.90
C LEU A 473 -45.32 39.38 -17.79
N GLY A 474 -45.86 38.86 -18.88
CA GLY A 474 -45.11 38.50 -20.07
C GLY A 474 -45.23 39.56 -21.16
N SER A 475 -44.19 39.70 -21.99
CA SER A 475 -44.23 40.00 -23.43
C SER A 475 -42.77 40.00 -23.92
N SER A 476 -42.28 39.02 -24.69
CA SER A 476 -42.60 38.57 -26.06
C SER A 476 -41.68 39.20 -27.11
N GLN A 477 -41.27 38.34 -28.06
CA GLN A 477 -40.44 38.57 -29.26
C GLN A 477 -38.93 38.74 -28.95
N GLY A 478 -38.03 37.84 -29.35
CA GLY A 478 -38.03 36.97 -30.52
C GLY A 478 -36.94 37.49 -31.45
N ASP A 479 -35.73 36.94 -31.35
CA ASP A 479 -34.82 36.77 -32.48
C ASP A 479 -33.70 35.78 -32.16
N CYS A 480 -33.51 34.87 -33.09
CA CYS A 480 -32.59 33.74 -33.05
C CYS A 480 -31.25 34.16 -33.64
N LEU A 481 -30.14 34.15 -32.87
CA LEU A 481 -28.77 34.05 -33.42
C LEU A 481 -27.78 33.42 -32.40
N MET A 482 -27.19 32.29 -32.82
CA MET A 482 -25.93 31.62 -32.41
C MET A 482 -25.88 30.67 -31.20
N PRO A 483 -25.50 29.39 -31.40
CA PRO A 483 -25.02 28.52 -30.33
C PRO A 483 -23.50 28.70 -30.21
N GLY A 484 -23.05 29.42 -29.19
CA GLY A 484 -21.63 29.58 -28.91
C GLY A 484 -21.44 29.86 -27.43
N ASN A 485 -21.43 28.80 -26.60
CA ASN A 485 -20.67 28.80 -25.34
C ASN A 485 -20.62 27.47 -24.57
N GLU A 486 -21.29 26.40 -25.00
CA GLU A 486 -21.27 25.14 -24.23
C GLU A 486 -19.88 24.47 -24.15
N SER A 487 -18.94 24.81 -25.04
CA SER A 487 -17.57 24.29 -24.99
C SER A 487 -16.69 25.02 -23.95
N GLU A 488 -16.91 26.31 -23.70
CA GLU A 488 -16.07 27.09 -22.78
C GLU A 488 -16.40 26.81 -21.31
N GLU A 489 -17.67 26.59 -20.96
CA GLU A 489 -18.06 26.20 -19.60
C GLU A 489 -17.56 24.79 -19.23
N ALA A 490 -17.61 23.85 -20.19
CA ALA A 490 -17.08 22.50 -19.99
C ALA A 490 -15.55 22.49 -19.82
N LEU A 491 -14.83 23.30 -20.62
CA LEU A 491 -13.38 23.49 -20.51
C LEU A 491 -13.01 24.18 -19.18
N THR A 492 -13.76 25.20 -18.77
CA THR A 492 -13.53 25.94 -17.51
C THR A 492 -13.82 25.08 -16.27
N ALA A 493 -14.88 24.26 -16.30
CA ALA A 493 -15.20 23.30 -15.25
C ALA A 493 -14.18 22.13 -15.19
N LEU A 494 -13.63 21.71 -16.33
CA LEU A 494 -12.56 20.72 -16.41
C LEU A 494 -11.24 21.29 -15.90
N MET A 495 -10.90 22.54 -16.26
CA MET A 495 -9.72 23.26 -15.75
C MET A 495 -9.82 23.53 -14.24
N SER A 496 -11.00 23.87 -13.73
CA SER A 496 -11.26 24.04 -12.29
C SER A 496 -11.14 22.72 -11.53
N ARG A 497 -11.68 21.61 -12.08
CA ARG A 497 -11.49 20.26 -11.52
C ARG A 497 -10.02 19.81 -11.56
N LYS A 498 -9.31 20.05 -12.66
CA LYS A 498 -7.89 19.69 -12.82
C LYS A 498 -7.00 20.48 -11.84
N THR A 499 -7.32 21.74 -11.62
CA THR A 499 -6.63 22.60 -10.63
C THR A 499 -6.92 22.13 -9.20
N ALA A 500 -8.18 21.80 -8.88
CA ALA A 500 -8.56 21.27 -7.56
C ALA A 500 -7.91 19.91 -7.26
N ILE A 501 -7.85 19.00 -8.24
CA ILE A 501 -7.14 17.72 -8.14
C ILE A 501 -5.64 17.97 -7.95
N SER A 502 -5.03 18.84 -8.75
CA SER A 502 -3.60 19.16 -8.60
C SER A 502 -3.27 19.76 -7.23
N LEU A 503 -4.16 20.58 -6.66
CA LEU A 503 -4.00 21.14 -5.31
C LEU A 503 -4.10 20.07 -4.22
N PHE A 504 -5.02 19.10 -4.40
CA PHE A 504 -5.15 17.95 -3.52
C PHE A 504 -3.92 17.04 -3.59
N GLU A 505 -3.38 16.80 -4.78
CA GLU A 505 -2.20 15.97 -5.00
C GLU A 505 -0.92 16.57 -4.41
N GLY A 506 -0.78 17.91 -4.41
CA GLY A 506 0.37 18.61 -3.84
C GLY A 506 0.38 18.67 -2.31
N LYS A 507 -0.77 18.47 -1.65
CA LYS A 507 -0.88 18.50 -0.19
C LYS A 507 -0.80 17.08 0.38
N ALA A 508 0.12 16.88 1.32
CA ALA A 508 0.20 15.61 2.03
C ALA A 508 -1.02 15.43 2.94
N LEU A 509 -1.81 14.38 2.67
CA LEU A 509 -2.97 14.01 3.47
C LEU A 509 -2.55 13.13 4.64
N GLY A 510 -3.01 13.40 5.87
CA GLY A 510 -2.70 12.56 7.03
C GLY A 510 -3.40 11.19 6.97
N LEU A 511 -2.80 10.18 7.59
CA LEU A 511 -3.21 8.77 7.45
C LEU A 511 -4.69 8.54 7.82
N ASP A 512 -5.13 9.07 8.96
CA ASP A 512 -6.52 8.96 9.41
C ASP A 512 -7.50 9.61 8.42
N LYS A 513 -7.15 10.79 7.89
CA LYS A 513 -7.96 11.48 6.88
C LYS A 513 -8.00 10.71 5.56
N ALA A 514 -6.91 10.07 5.16
CA ALA A 514 -6.86 9.25 3.95
C ALA A 514 -7.76 8.01 4.09
N ILE A 515 -7.79 7.36 5.25
CA ILE A 515 -8.70 6.24 5.56
C ILE A 515 -10.15 6.69 5.44
N LEU A 516 -10.52 7.79 6.12
CA LEU A 516 -11.89 8.31 6.06
C LEU A 516 -12.31 8.68 4.63
N HIS A 517 -11.42 9.34 3.88
CA HIS A 517 -11.66 9.70 2.49
C HIS A 517 -11.84 8.46 1.60
N SER A 518 -10.97 7.45 1.74
CA SER A 518 -11.06 6.18 0.99
C SER A 518 -12.42 5.53 1.21
N ILE A 519 -12.85 5.40 2.47
CA ILE A 519 -14.12 4.77 2.83
C ILE A 519 -15.29 5.60 2.28
N ASP A 520 -15.24 6.93 2.37
CA ASP A 520 -16.31 7.78 1.88
C ASP A 520 -16.50 7.72 0.36
N CYS A 521 -15.44 7.36 -0.39
CA CYS A 521 -15.52 7.11 -1.84
C CYS A 521 -16.17 5.76 -2.22
N CYS A 522 -16.59 4.93 -1.24
CA CYS A 522 -17.42 3.76 -1.53
C CYS A 522 -18.80 4.19 -2.05
N SER A 523 -19.35 3.44 -3.02
CA SER A 523 -20.62 3.76 -3.66
C SER A 523 -21.85 3.48 -2.78
N SER A 524 -21.79 2.45 -1.94
CA SER A 524 -22.88 2.02 -1.06
C SER A 524 -22.58 2.29 0.41
N ASP A 525 -23.59 2.76 1.15
CA ASP A 525 -23.52 2.92 2.60
C ASP A 525 -23.34 1.56 3.32
N ASP A 526 -23.81 0.46 2.74
CA ASP A 526 -23.54 -0.89 3.26
C ASP A 526 -22.06 -1.23 3.17
N THR A 527 -21.42 -0.93 2.03
CA THR A 527 -19.97 -1.06 1.89
C THR A 527 -19.25 -0.17 2.89
N LYS A 528 -19.66 1.10 3.05
CA LYS A 528 -19.09 2.02 4.05
C LYS A 528 -19.14 1.43 5.46
N LYS A 529 -20.29 0.86 5.87
CA LYS A 529 -20.44 0.17 7.16
C LYS A 529 -19.41 -0.95 7.33
N LYS A 530 -19.25 -1.82 6.32
CA LYS A 530 -18.24 -2.90 6.35
C LYS A 530 -16.82 -2.35 6.49
N MET A 531 -16.47 -1.32 5.73
CA MET A 531 -15.11 -0.75 5.74
C MET A 531 -14.78 0.01 7.02
N TYR A 532 -15.75 0.69 7.64
CA TYR A 532 -15.54 1.32 8.95
C TYR A 532 -15.47 0.29 10.08
N SER A 533 -16.22 -0.81 9.97
CA SER A 533 -16.18 -1.90 10.95
C SER A 533 -14.87 -2.68 10.89
N SER A 534 -14.22 -2.80 9.73
CA SER A 534 -12.96 -3.52 9.55
C SER A 534 -11.92 -2.71 8.79
N ILE A 535 -10.86 -2.29 9.48
CA ILE A 535 -9.70 -1.61 8.91
C ILE A 535 -8.45 -2.45 9.19
N LEU A 536 -7.89 -3.08 8.15
CA LEU A 536 -6.66 -3.84 8.25
C LEU A 536 -5.45 -2.97 7.93
N VAL A 537 -4.53 -2.87 8.89
CA VAL A 537 -3.23 -2.20 8.70
C VAL A 537 -2.15 -3.25 8.48
N VAL A 538 -1.46 -3.16 7.34
CA VAL A 538 -0.32 -4.01 6.97
C VAL A 538 0.93 -3.17 6.70
N GLY A 539 2.04 -3.84 6.41
CA GLY A 539 3.32 -3.18 6.15
C GLY A 539 4.12 -2.89 7.42
N GLY A 540 5.38 -2.49 7.25
CA GLY A 540 6.32 -2.31 8.35
C GLY A 540 6.32 -0.91 8.99
N GLY A 541 5.71 0.07 8.34
CA GLY A 541 5.86 1.49 8.67
C GLY A 541 4.99 2.00 9.83
N LEU A 542 4.01 1.22 10.30
CA LEU A 542 3.16 1.56 11.45
C LEU A 542 3.29 0.53 12.60
N MET A 543 4.38 -0.24 12.66
CA MET A 543 4.62 -1.25 13.71
C MET A 543 5.05 -0.63 15.07
N PHE A 544 4.44 0.49 15.45
CA PHE A 544 4.72 1.15 16.72
C PHE A 544 3.90 0.54 17.87
N HIS A 545 4.45 0.54 19.07
CA HIS A 545 3.69 0.19 20.27
C HIS A 545 2.43 1.08 20.40
N LYS A 546 1.26 0.47 20.68
CA LYS A 546 -0.07 1.11 20.73
C LYS A 546 -0.59 1.73 19.43
N ALA A 547 -0.02 1.39 18.28
CA ALA A 547 -0.50 1.90 16.99
C ALA A 547 -1.98 1.57 16.70
N GLN A 548 -2.41 0.35 17.04
CA GLN A 548 -3.78 -0.12 16.80
C GLN A 548 -4.80 0.74 17.55
N GLU A 549 -4.66 0.83 18.88
CA GLU A 549 -5.57 1.57 19.75
C GLU A 549 -5.52 3.07 19.45
N PHE A 550 -4.33 3.60 19.12
CA PHE A 550 -4.17 4.99 18.72
C PHE A 550 -4.95 5.31 17.45
N LEU A 551 -4.80 4.49 16.40
CA LEU A 551 -5.50 4.70 15.14
C LEU A 551 -7.01 4.54 15.31
N GLN A 552 -7.45 3.47 15.98
CA GLN A 552 -8.87 3.21 16.25
C GLN A 552 -9.54 4.39 16.97
N HIS A 553 -8.89 4.93 18.01
CA HIS A 553 -9.37 6.13 18.72
C HIS A 553 -9.49 7.34 17.78
N ARG A 554 -8.55 7.54 16.85
CA ARG A 554 -8.62 8.65 15.88
C ARG A 554 -9.73 8.47 14.86
N ILE A 555 -9.93 7.26 14.35
CA ILE A 555 -11.03 6.97 13.43
C ILE A 555 -12.38 7.19 14.10
N LEU A 556 -12.59 6.63 15.31
CA LEU A 556 -13.84 6.81 16.06
C LEU A 556 -14.19 8.29 16.28
N ASN A 557 -13.21 9.15 16.55
CA ASN A 557 -13.43 10.57 16.82
C ASN A 557 -13.61 11.42 15.56
N LYS A 558 -13.18 10.93 14.39
CA LYS A 558 -13.22 11.70 13.14
C LYS A 558 -14.18 11.16 12.09
N MET A 559 -14.66 9.93 12.24
CA MET A 559 -15.65 9.35 11.35
C MET A 559 -16.98 10.13 11.43
N PRO A 560 -17.80 10.12 10.36
CA PRO A 560 -19.09 10.79 10.38
C PRO A 560 -19.99 10.28 11.53
N PRO A 561 -20.63 11.18 12.32
CA PRO A 561 -21.49 10.78 13.44
C PRO A 561 -22.70 9.91 13.05
N SER A 562 -23.13 9.96 11.78
CA SER A 562 -24.17 9.07 11.24
C SER A 562 -23.71 7.61 11.30
N PHE A 563 -22.54 7.30 10.72
CA PHE A 563 -21.98 5.94 10.73
C PHE A 563 -21.56 5.50 12.13
N ARG A 564 -21.03 6.41 12.96
CA ARG A 564 -20.64 6.07 14.35
C ARG A 564 -21.80 5.55 15.20
N ARG A 565 -23.04 5.97 14.92
CA ARG A 565 -24.24 5.50 15.64
C ARG A 565 -24.75 4.16 15.13
N ILE A 566 -24.49 3.85 13.86
CA ILE A 566 -25.02 2.64 13.19
C ILE A 566 -24.07 1.46 13.37
N ILE A 567 -22.77 1.73 13.44
CA ILE A 567 -21.74 0.70 13.54
C ILE A 567 -21.49 0.38 15.01
N GLU A 568 -21.58 -0.91 15.36
CA GLU A 568 -21.36 -1.41 16.72
C GLU A 568 -19.94 -1.13 17.22
N ASN A 569 -18.94 -1.39 16.37
CA ASN A 569 -17.54 -1.14 16.66
C ASN A 569 -16.73 -0.82 15.39
N VAL A 570 -15.73 0.06 15.55
CA VAL A 570 -14.66 0.22 14.56
C VAL A 570 -13.53 -0.69 15.01
N ASP A 571 -13.21 -1.71 14.22
CA ASP A 571 -12.09 -2.61 14.50
C ASP A 571 -10.90 -2.28 13.59
N VAL A 572 -9.78 -1.96 14.23
CA VAL A 572 -8.50 -1.77 13.54
C VAL A 572 -7.67 -3.01 13.82
N ILE A 573 -7.32 -3.75 12.77
CA ILE A 573 -6.54 -4.97 12.88
C ILE A 573 -5.12 -4.69 12.41
N THR A 574 -4.12 -4.85 13.29
CA THR A 574 -2.71 -4.68 12.90
C THR A 574 -1.96 -6.01 12.78
N ARG A 575 -2.30 -7.00 13.62
CA ARG A 575 -1.67 -8.33 13.64
C ARG A 575 -2.72 -9.42 13.49
N PRO A 576 -3.32 -9.59 12.29
CA PRO A 576 -4.27 -10.66 12.07
C PRO A 576 -3.57 -12.02 12.31
N LYS A 577 -4.18 -12.90 13.11
CA LYS A 577 -3.62 -14.22 13.47
C LYS A 577 -2.21 -14.16 14.07
N ASP A 578 -1.87 -13.06 14.75
CA ASP A 578 -0.54 -12.78 15.31
C ASP A 578 0.61 -12.83 14.29
N MET A 579 0.29 -12.60 13.01
CA MET A 579 1.27 -12.60 11.93
C MET A 579 2.00 -11.26 11.84
N ASP A 580 3.25 -11.31 11.37
CA ASP A 580 4.03 -10.11 11.04
C ASP A 580 3.31 -9.28 9.94
N PRO A 581 2.95 -8.00 10.21
CA PRO A 581 2.25 -7.14 9.25
C PRO A 581 2.99 -6.98 7.92
N ARG A 582 4.32 -7.15 7.93
CA ARG A 582 5.17 -7.12 6.74
C ARG A 582 4.89 -8.29 5.81
N LEU A 583 4.44 -9.44 6.31
CA LEU A 583 4.38 -10.67 5.52
C LEU A 583 2.98 -10.99 5.01
N ILE A 584 1.94 -10.27 5.48
CA ILE A 584 0.53 -10.57 5.20
C ILE A 584 0.24 -10.65 3.70
N ALA A 585 0.64 -9.62 2.93
CA ALA A 585 0.38 -9.58 1.49
C ALA A 585 1.10 -10.74 0.76
N TRP A 586 2.37 -10.99 1.08
CA TRP A 586 3.11 -12.11 0.49
C TRP A 586 2.46 -13.47 0.81
N LYS A 587 2.02 -13.69 2.06
CA LYS A 587 1.28 -14.91 2.44
C LYS A 587 -0.03 -15.02 1.66
N GLY A 588 -0.71 -13.91 1.40
CA GLY A 588 -1.89 -13.91 0.55
C GLY A 588 -1.61 -14.21 -0.92
N GLY A 589 -0.44 -13.84 -1.43
CA GLY A 589 0.05 -14.30 -2.72
C GLY A 589 0.27 -15.82 -2.76
N ALA A 590 0.78 -16.40 -1.67
CA ALA A 590 0.89 -17.85 -1.53
C ALA A 590 -0.48 -18.53 -1.43
N VAL A 591 -1.44 -17.95 -0.70
CA VAL A 591 -2.83 -18.44 -0.65
C VAL A 591 -3.50 -18.36 -2.02
N LEU A 592 -3.27 -17.28 -2.78
CA LEU A 592 -3.76 -17.14 -4.15
C LEU A 592 -3.31 -18.31 -5.03
N ALA A 593 -2.09 -18.83 -4.84
CA ALA A 593 -1.59 -19.98 -5.60
C ALA A 593 -2.44 -21.25 -5.44
N CYS A 594 -3.22 -21.35 -4.36
CA CYS A 594 -4.02 -22.50 -3.99
C CYS A 594 -5.52 -22.33 -4.30
N LEU A 595 -5.96 -21.16 -4.79
CA LEU A 595 -7.36 -20.93 -5.14
C LEU A 595 -7.71 -21.59 -6.47
N ASP A 596 -8.92 -22.15 -6.55
CA ASP A 596 -9.40 -22.84 -7.77
C ASP A 596 -9.48 -21.89 -8.97
N THR A 597 -9.98 -20.67 -8.73
CA THR A 597 -10.07 -19.59 -9.73
C THR A 597 -8.71 -19.15 -10.27
N THR A 598 -7.61 -19.41 -9.56
CA THR A 598 -6.27 -19.04 -10.04
C THR A 598 -5.83 -19.86 -11.24
N GLN A 599 -6.43 -21.03 -11.48
CA GLN A 599 -6.14 -21.84 -12.68
C GLN A 599 -6.38 -21.07 -13.99
N GLU A 600 -7.33 -20.14 -13.98
CA GLU A 600 -7.76 -19.35 -15.14
C GLU A 600 -6.91 -18.09 -15.35
N LEU A 601 -6.12 -17.70 -14.34
CA LEU A 601 -5.38 -16.43 -14.31
C LEU A 601 -3.97 -16.53 -14.90
N TRP A 602 -3.42 -17.75 -15.06
CA TRP A 602 -2.05 -17.93 -15.53
C TRP A 602 -1.87 -17.41 -16.96
N ILE A 603 -0.88 -16.55 -17.16
CA ILE A 603 -0.40 -16.13 -18.47
C ILE A 603 0.91 -16.89 -18.76
N TYR A 604 0.92 -17.73 -19.78
CA TYR A 604 2.10 -18.54 -20.13
C TYR A 604 3.01 -17.86 -21.16
N GLN A 605 4.27 -18.28 -21.21
CA GLN A 605 5.30 -17.69 -22.10
C GLN A 605 4.84 -17.55 -23.56
N ARG A 606 4.32 -18.63 -24.16
CA ARG A 606 3.92 -18.65 -25.57
C ARG A 606 2.78 -17.67 -25.86
N GLU A 607 1.90 -17.47 -24.89
CA GLU A 607 0.75 -16.57 -25.01
C GLU A 607 1.21 -15.13 -24.91
N TRP A 608 2.12 -14.84 -23.96
CA TRP A 608 2.75 -13.53 -23.85
C TRP A 608 3.57 -13.18 -25.10
N GLN A 609 4.36 -14.11 -25.62
CA GLN A 609 5.14 -13.89 -26.84
C GLN A 609 4.25 -13.61 -28.05
N ARG A 610 3.04 -14.19 -28.10
CA ARG A 610 2.11 -14.05 -29.22
C ARG A 610 1.20 -12.83 -29.10
N PHE A 611 0.72 -12.51 -27.90
CA PHE A 611 -0.35 -11.53 -27.67
C PHE A 611 0.05 -10.39 -26.73
N GLY A 612 1.17 -10.52 -26.01
CA GLY A 612 1.71 -9.49 -25.12
C GLY A 612 0.67 -8.97 -24.12
N VAL A 613 0.58 -7.64 -24.03
CA VAL A 613 -0.27 -6.88 -23.09
C VAL A 613 -1.74 -7.29 -23.14
N ARG A 614 -2.21 -7.81 -24.29
CA ARG A 614 -3.57 -8.32 -24.43
C ARG A 614 -3.93 -9.36 -23.38
N MET A 615 -2.97 -10.14 -22.93
CA MET A 615 -3.19 -11.13 -21.89
C MET A 615 -3.49 -10.50 -20.53
N LEU A 616 -2.95 -9.32 -20.22
CA LEU A 616 -3.31 -8.60 -19.01
C LEU A 616 -4.73 -8.03 -19.08
N ARG A 617 -5.19 -7.60 -20.27
CA ARG A 617 -6.59 -7.17 -20.45
C ARG A 617 -7.59 -8.30 -20.29
N GLU A 618 -7.25 -9.50 -20.77
CA GLU A 618 -8.18 -10.63 -20.80
C GLU A 618 -8.13 -11.50 -19.55
N ARG A 619 -6.97 -11.64 -18.90
CA ARG A 619 -6.75 -12.62 -17.81
C ARG A 619 -6.32 -12.06 -16.47
N ALA A 620 -6.14 -10.74 -16.32
CA ALA A 620 -5.91 -10.18 -15.01
C ALA A 620 -7.15 -10.35 -14.12
N ALA A 621 -6.95 -10.75 -12.86
CA ALA A 621 -8.02 -10.87 -11.87
C ALA A 621 -8.71 -9.52 -11.53
N PHE A 622 -8.02 -8.42 -11.84
CA PHE A 622 -8.53 -7.08 -11.70
C PHE A 622 -8.67 -6.45 -13.09
N VAL A 623 -9.57 -5.48 -13.20
CA VAL A 623 -9.69 -4.70 -14.44
C VAL A 623 -8.36 -3.98 -14.69
N TRP A 624 -7.65 -4.37 -15.75
CA TRP A 624 -6.49 -3.66 -16.31
C TRP A 624 -6.94 -2.28 -16.81
#